data_AF-A0A2I0I2W5-F1
#
_entry.id   AF-A0A2I0I2W5-F1
#
_cell.length_a   1.000
_cell.length_b   1.000
_cell.length_c   1.000
_cell.angle_alpha   90.00
_cell.angle_beta   90.00
_cell.angle_gamma   90.00
#
_symmetry.space_group_name_H-M   'P 1'
#
loop_
_entity.id
_entity.type
_entity.pdbx_description
1 polymer ?
#
loop_
_entity_poly.entity_id
_entity_poly.type
_entity_poly.pdbx_seq_one_letter_code
_entity_poly.pdbx_strand_id
1 'polypeptide(L)'
;MNIAVLPLLVVAAALSVSLTGGGAEARKVTKLESTSASTDVVYNAISCRAHSASVTDFGAVGDGQTSNTKAFQDAVKQLSRFASDGGVQLYVPAGKWLTGSFSLTSHFTLYLHRDAVLLASQ
;
A
#
# COMPACT_ATOMS: atom_id res chain seq x y z
N MET A 1 40.70 6.81 -41.01
CA MET A 1 41.69 6.54 -39.94
C MET A 1 41.80 7.78 -39.08
N ASN A 2 41.30 7.73 -37.85
CA ASN A 2 41.99 8.15 -36.64
C ASN A 2 41.03 7.94 -35.47
N ILE A 3 41.43 6.99 -34.62
CA ILE A 3 40.72 6.46 -33.47
C ILE A 3 40.94 7.45 -32.33
N ALA A 4 39.86 7.93 -31.71
CA ALA A 4 39.91 8.59 -30.42
C ALA A 4 39.46 7.58 -29.34
N VAL A 5 40.44 6.89 -28.76
CA VAL A 5 40.32 6.19 -27.49
C VAL A 5 40.46 7.23 -26.38
N LEU A 6 39.47 7.34 -25.50
CA LEU A 6 39.64 7.94 -24.17
C LEU A 6 39.00 7.03 -23.11
N PRO A 7 39.58 6.98 -21.89
CA PRO A 7 39.69 5.75 -21.12
C PRO A 7 38.61 5.58 -20.05
N LEU A 8 38.37 4.29 -19.80
CA LEU A 8 37.93 3.65 -18.57
C LEU A 8 38.28 4.46 -17.29
N LEU A 9 37.27 4.86 -16.52
CA LEU A 9 37.47 5.24 -15.11
C LEU A 9 36.52 4.42 -14.23
N VAL A 10 37.11 3.35 -13.72
CA VAL A 10 36.60 2.51 -12.63
C VAL A 10 36.59 3.35 -11.36
N VAL A 11 35.42 3.57 -10.76
CA VAL A 11 35.33 3.92 -9.34
C VAL A 11 34.33 2.98 -8.70
N ALA A 12 34.88 2.00 -8.00
CA ALA A 12 34.19 1.20 -7.01
C ALA A 12 33.72 2.12 -5.88
N ALA A 13 32.42 2.08 -5.55
CA ALA A 13 31.90 2.67 -4.32
C ALA A 13 31.26 1.57 -3.48
N ALA A 14 31.70 1.53 -2.23
CA ALA A 14 31.67 0.43 -1.30
C ALA A 14 30.26 -0.02 -0.84
N LEU A 15 30.12 -1.33 -0.63
CA LEU A 15 29.12 -1.87 0.29
C LEU A 15 29.40 -1.32 1.69
N SER A 16 28.41 -0.65 2.28
CA SER A 16 28.38 -0.37 3.72
C SER A 16 27.14 -1.05 4.29
N VAL A 17 27.32 -2.25 4.83
CA VAL A 17 26.36 -2.84 5.78
C VAL A 17 26.50 -2.08 7.10
N SER A 18 25.40 -1.63 7.67
CA SER A 18 25.35 -1.11 9.04
C SER A 18 24.16 -1.72 9.76
N LEU A 19 24.42 -2.78 10.56
CA LEU A 19 23.56 -3.12 11.67
C LEU A 19 23.91 -2.16 12.82
N THR A 20 22.95 -1.32 13.21
CA THR A 20 22.96 -0.71 14.54
C THR A 20 21.54 -0.79 15.10
N GLY A 21 21.43 -1.42 16.27
CA GLY A 21 20.23 -1.38 17.08
C GLY A 21 20.18 -0.12 17.94
N GLY A 22 19.00 0.15 18.48
CA GLY A 22 18.81 1.07 19.60
C GLY A 22 18.34 2.47 19.21
N GLY A 23 17.09 2.77 19.58
CA GLY A 23 16.63 4.13 19.85
C GLY A 23 15.90 4.83 18.71
N ALA A 24 14.57 4.94 18.85
CA ALA A 24 13.80 6.04 18.28
C ALA A 24 12.83 6.51 19.39
N GLU A 25 13.22 7.54 20.14
CA GLU A 25 12.86 8.94 19.89
C GLU A 25 11.42 9.23 20.28
N ALA A 26 11.25 9.50 21.58
CA ALA A 26 10.04 10.10 22.13
C ALA A 26 9.89 11.51 21.55
N ARG A 27 8.99 11.65 20.58
CA ARG A 27 8.71 12.94 19.94
C ARG A 27 8.04 13.87 20.95
N LYS A 28 8.78 14.90 21.37
CA LYS A 28 8.36 15.99 22.26
C LYS A 28 7.17 16.73 21.66
N VAL A 29 5.99 16.60 22.27
CA VAL A 29 4.78 17.33 21.87
C VAL A 29 4.81 18.72 22.51
N THR A 30 4.96 19.74 21.68
CA THR A 30 4.77 21.14 22.04
C THR A 30 3.30 21.38 22.37
N LYS A 31 3.08 21.85 23.60
CA LYS A 31 1.82 22.35 24.15
C LYS A 31 1.15 23.33 23.19
N LEU A 32 -0.06 23.01 22.74
CA LEU A 32 -0.96 23.95 22.07
C LEU A 32 -2.26 24.04 22.88
N GLU A 33 -2.56 25.28 23.20
CA GLU A 33 -3.54 25.78 24.16
C GLU A 33 -4.97 25.58 23.62
N SER A 34 -5.81 24.94 24.41
CA SER A 34 -7.22 24.69 24.09
C SER A 34 -8.03 25.98 24.20
N THR A 35 -8.68 26.40 23.11
CA THR A 35 -9.86 27.28 23.22
C THR A 35 -10.99 26.76 22.33
N SER A 36 -11.90 26.07 23.01
CA SER A 36 -13.28 25.68 22.70
C SER A 36 -13.95 26.17 21.40
N ALA A 37 -14.35 25.23 20.52
CA ALA A 37 -15.64 25.21 19.82
C ALA A 37 -15.85 23.87 19.06
N SER A 38 -17.06 23.30 19.18
CA SER A 38 -17.59 22.11 18.49
C SER A 38 -16.98 20.76 18.90
N THR A 39 -17.67 20.06 19.79
CA THR A 39 -17.38 18.67 20.18
C THR A 39 -17.81 17.72 19.05
N ASP A 40 -17.09 17.74 17.93
CA ASP A 40 -17.10 16.64 16.99
C ASP A 40 -16.34 15.50 17.67
N VAL A 41 -17.04 14.45 18.09
CA VAL A 41 -16.38 13.23 18.56
C VAL A 41 -15.66 12.67 17.35
N VAL A 42 -14.38 13.04 17.20
CA VAL A 42 -13.47 12.41 16.25
C VAL A 42 -13.35 10.96 16.67
N TYR A 43 -14.21 10.13 16.09
CA TYR A 43 -14.00 8.69 16.09
C TYR A 43 -12.74 8.49 15.25
N ASN A 44 -11.58 8.50 15.90
CA ASN A 44 -10.36 7.96 15.33
C ASN A 44 -10.64 6.45 15.24
N ALA A 45 -11.35 6.05 14.19
CA ALA A 45 -11.46 4.66 13.82
C ALA A 45 -10.02 4.22 13.62
N ILE A 46 -9.49 3.51 14.62
CA ILE A 46 -8.20 2.87 14.53
C ILE A 46 -8.30 2.06 13.24
N SER A 47 -7.58 2.47 12.20
CA SER A 47 -7.42 1.63 11.03
C SER A 47 -6.54 0.47 11.50
N CYS A 48 -7.18 -0.53 12.13
CA CYS A 48 -6.53 -1.57 12.95
C CYS A 48 -5.66 -2.54 12.15
N ARG A 49 -5.48 -2.32 10.84
CA ARG A 49 -4.67 -3.18 9.99
C ARG A 49 -3.31 -2.55 9.80
N ALA A 50 -2.28 -3.24 10.28
CA ALA A 50 -0.90 -2.76 10.21
C ALA A 50 -0.41 -2.61 8.76
N HIS A 51 -1.01 -3.39 7.83
CA HIS A 51 -0.63 -3.39 6.42
C HIS A 51 -1.82 -3.10 5.53
N SER A 52 -1.64 -2.14 4.61
CA SER A 52 -2.68 -1.72 3.67
C SER A 52 -2.08 -1.42 2.29
N ALA A 53 -2.83 -1.69 1.23
CA ALA A 53 -2.48 -1.27 -0.13
C ALA A 53 -3.76 -0.99 -0.95
N SER A 54 -3.64 -0.20 -2.02
CA SER A 54 -4.72 0.03 -2.97
C SER A 54 -4.65 -0.97 -4.12
N VAL A 55 -5.78 -1.40 -4.66
CA VAL A 55 -5.82 -2.28 -5.84
C VAL A 55 -5.16 -1.63 -7.08
N THR A 56 -5.14 -0.30 -7.14
CA THR A 56 -4.45 0.47 -8.20
C THR A 56 -2.93 0.30 -8.17
N ASP A 57 -2.36 0.01 -7.01
CA ASP A 57 -0.92 -0.21 -6.84
C ASP A 57 -0.47 -1.51 -7.54
N PHE A 58 -1.43 -2.39 -7.85
CA PHE A 58 -1.25 -3.66 -8.57
C PHE A 58 -1.70 -3.56 -10.03
N GLY A 59 -1.92 -2.35 -10.55
CA GLY A 59 -2.26 -2.11 -11.96
C GLY A 59 -3.74 -2.27 -12.30
N ALA A 60 -4.64 -2.26 -11.31
CA ALA A 60 -6.07 -2.27 -11.58
C ALA A 60 -6.57 -0.93 -12.13
N VAL A 61 -7.53 -0.99 -13.05
CA VAL A 61 -8.17 0.16 -13.70
C VAL A 61 -9.68 0.12 -13.42
N GLY A 62 -10.21 1.22 -12.87
CA GLY A 62 -11.60 1.35 -12.43
C GLY A 62 -12.59 1.77 -13.53
N ASP A 63 -12.38 1.35 -14.77
CA ASP A 63 -13.15 1.74 -15.97
C ASP A 63 -14.37 0.84 -16.26
N GLY A 64 -14.54 -0.26 -15.52
CA GLY A 64 -15.59 -1.26 -15.71
C GLY A 64 -15.43 -2.15 -16.93
N GLN A 65 -14.30 -2.07 -17.65
CA GLN A 65 -14.03 -2.81 -18.89
C GLN A 65 -12.73 -3.62 -18.80
N THR A 66 -11.71 -3.09 -18.16
CA THR A 66 -10.42 -3.75 -17.95
C THR A 66 -10.59 -4.90 -16.96
N SER A 67 -10.10 -6.09 -17.32
CA SER A 67 -10.09 -7.25 -16.42
C SER A 67 -9.02 -7.06 -15.34
N ASN A 68 -9.47 -6.90 -14.10
CA ASN A 68 -8.64 -6.64 -12.92
C ASN A 68 -8.27 -7.94 -12.17
N THR A 69 -8.65 -9.12 -12.67
CA THR A 69 -8.47 -10.41 -11.98
C THR A 69 -7.02 -10.62 -11.52
N LYS A 70 -6.06 -10.33 -12.40
CA LYS A 70 -4.63 -10.46 -12.10
C LYS A 70 -4.19 -9.48 -11.01
N ALA A 71 -4.65 -8.24 -11.06
CA ALA A 71 -4.34 -7.23 -10.05
C ALA A 71 -4.89 -7.64 -8.67
N PHE A 72 -6.12 -8.15 -8.59
CA PHE A 72 -6.68 -8.67 -7.33
C PHE A 72 -5.89 -9.88 -6.80
N GLN A 73 -5.54 -10.84 -7.66
CA GLN A 73 -4.75 -12.01 -7.27
C GLN A 73 -3.35 -11.62 -6.77
N ASP A 74 -2.67 -10.73 -7.48
CA ASP A 74 -1.33 -10.24 -7.11
C ASP A 74 -1.40 -9.45 -5.79
N ALA A 75 -2.45 -8.63 -5.60
CA ALA A 75 -2.70 -7.91 -4.36
C ALA A 75 -2.90 -8.84 -3.16
N VAL A 76 -3.77 -9.85 -3.31
CA VAL A 76 -4.01 -10.84 -2.25
C VAL A 76 -2.73 -11.60 -1.94
N LYS A 77 -2.00 -12.08 -2.96
CA LYS A 77 -0.75 -12.82 -2.79
C LYS A 77 0.28 -12.00 -2.01
N GLN A 78 0.45 -10.72 -2.36
CA GLN A 78 1.43 -9.86 -1.68
C GLN A 78 1.02 -9.57 -0.24
N LEU A 79 -0.23 -9.16 -0.01
CA LEU A 79 -0.70 -8.79 1.32
C LEU A 79 -0.82 -10.00 2.26
N SER A 80 -1.12 -11.19 1.75
CA SER A 80 -1.20 -12.42 2.56
C SER A 80 0.08 -12.71 3.37
N ARG A 81 1.24 -12.22 2.90
CA ARG A 81 2.53 -12.35 3.59
C ARG A 81 2.57 -11.64 4.95
N PHE A 82 1.70 -10.66 5.15
CA PHE A 82 1.60 -9.88 6.38
C PHE A 82 0.32 -10.18 7.18
N ALA A 83 -0.44 -11.21 6.79
CA ALA A 83 -1.72 -11.55 7.41
C ALA A 83 -1.59 -11.86 8.92
N SER A 84 -0.46 -12.41 9.36
CA SER A 84 -0.19 -12.72 10.76
C SER A 84 0.23 -11.51 11.60
N ASP A 85 0.52 -10.37 10.98
CA ASP A 85 1.03 -9.16 11.65
C ASP A 85 -0.07 -8.09 11.74
N GLY A 86 -1.07 -8.34 12.59
CA GLY A 86 -2.23 -7.44 12.73
C GLY A 86 -3.20 -7.47 11.53
N GLY A 87 -2.93 -8.33 10.54
CA GLY A 87 -3.75 -8.53 9.35
C GLY A 87 -3.65 -7.41 8.32
N VAL A 88 -4.33 -7.60 7.19
CA VAL A 88 -4.12 -6.78 5.98
C VAL A 88 -5.40 -6.22 5.38
N GLN A 89 -5.31 -5.04 4.78
CA GLN A 89 -6.40 -4.39 4.06
C GLN A 89 -6.05 -4.18 2.58
N LEU A 90 -6.93 -4.60 1.68
CA LEU A 90 -6.93 -4.16 0.29
C LEU A 90 -8.02 -3.11 0.09
N TYR A 91 -7.61 -1.90 -0.26
CA TYR A 91 -8.49 -0.78 -0.55
C TYR A 91 -8.88 -0.76 -2.03
N VAL A 92 -10.19 -0.66 -2.30
CA VAL A 92 -10.74 -0.51 -3.65
C VAL A 92 -11.39 0.88 -3.74
N PRO A 93 -10.78 1.82 -4.50
CA PRO A 93 -11.33 3.16 -4.68
C PRO A 93 -12.69 3.16 -5.39
N ALA A 94 -13.37 4.31 -5.36
CA ALA A 94 -14.56 4.55 -6.18
C ALA A 94 -14.26 4.25 -7.67
N GLY A 95 -15.19 3.58 -8.35
CA GLY A 95 -14.99 3.12 -9.72
C GLY A 95 -15.68 1.79 -10.02
N LYS A 96 -15.58 1.32 -11.26
CA LYS A 96 -16.15 0.04 -11.69
C LYS A 96 -15.02 -0.94 -11.98
N TRP A 97 -15.04 -2.09 -11.33
CA TRP A 97 -13.91 -3.03 -11.33
C TRP A 97 -14.37 -4.36 -11.88
N LEU A 98 -14.18 -4.58 -13.19
CA LEU A 98 -14.41 -5.89 -13.79
C LEU A 98 -13.36 -6.88 -13.30
N THR A 99 -13.80 -7.98 -12.71
CA THR A 99 -12.91 -9.03 -12.20
C THR A 99 -13.57 -10.40 -12.28
N GLY A 100 -12.75 -11.41 -12.54
CA GLY A 100 -13.10 -12.81 -12.34
C GLY A 100 -13.00 -13.22 -10.88
N SER A 101 -13.19 -14.51 -10.61
CA SER A 101 -13.07 -15.06 -9.27
C SER A 101 -11.64 -14.92 -8.73
N PHE A 102 -11.54 -14.62 -7.44
CA PHE A 102 -10.30 -14.61 -6.69
C PHE A 102 -10.57 -15.06 -5.26
N SER A 103 -9.58 -15.67 -4.63
CA SER A 103 -9.71 -16.22 -3.28
C SER A 103 -9.07 -15.30 -2.26
N LEU A 104 -9.80 -14.92 -1.22
CA LEU A 104 -9.24 -14.23 -0.06
C LEU A 104 -8.56 -15.22 0.90
N THR A 105 -7.63 -14.71 1.71
CA THR A 105 -6.95 -15.46 2.77
C THR A 105 -7.46 -15.03 4.16
N SER A 106 -7.06 -15.75 5.21
CA SER A 106 -7.32 -15.36 6.60
C SER A 106 -6.74 -13.97 6.93
N HIS A 107 -7.32 -13.30 7.93
CA HIS A 107 -6.92 -11.97 8.41
C HIS A 107 -6.88 -10.88 7.31
N PHE A 108 -7.73 -10.99 6.30
CA PHE A 108 -7.80 -10.08 5.17
C PHE A 108 -9.09 -9.26 5.20
N THR A 109 -8.99 -7.94 4.99
CA THR A 109 -10.15 -7.07 4.72
C THR A 109 -10.08 -6.59 3.28
N LEU A 110 -11.12 -6.87 2.50
CA LEU A 110 -11.38 -6.18 1.24
C LEU A 110 -12.28 -4.98 1.54
N TYR A 111 -11.71 -3.77 1.50
CA TYR A 111 -12.44 -2.53 1.77
C TYR A 111 -12.90 -1.89 0.46
N LEU A 112 -14.21 -1.79 0.28
CA LEU A 112 -14.82 -1.09 -0.85
C LEU A 112 -15.15 0.34 -0.43
N HIS A 113 -14.54 1.32 -1.09
CA HIS A 113 -14.91 2.71 -0.89
C HIS A 113 -16.36 2.96 -1.36
N ARG A 114 -16.96 4.07 -0.88
CA ARG A 114 -18.22 4.56 -1.45
C ARG A 114 -18.09 4.64 -2.98
N ASP A 115 -19.09 4.15 -3.69
CA ASP A 115 -19.16 4.13 -5.16
C ASP A 115 -18.16 3.17 -5.84
N ALA A 116 -17.53 2.26 -5.10
CA ALA A 116 -16.82 1.12 -5.69
C ALA A 116 -17.81 0.02 -6.08
N VAL A 117 -17.80 -0.40 -7.35
CA VAL A 117 -18.65 -1.45 -7.90
C VAL A 117 -17.79 -2.58 -8.44
N LEU A 118 -17.87 -3.77 -7.84
CA LEU A 118 -17.26 -4.97 -8.40
C LEU A 118 -18.19 -5.58 -9.45
N LEU A 119 -17.70 -5.74 -10.68
CA LEU A 119 -18.42 -6.40 -11.77
C LEU A 119 -17.84 -7.81 -11.93
N ALA A 120 -18.66 -8.84 -11.73
CA ALA A 120 -18.24 -10.22 -11.91
C ALA A 120 -18.22 -10.58 -13.41
N SER A 121 -17.10 -11.11 -13.90
CA SER A 121 -17.06 -11.77 -15.21
C SER A 121 -17.62 -13.18 -15.12
N GLN A 122 -18.38 -13.61 -16.13
CA GLN A 122 -18.94 -14.97 -16.26
C GLN A 122 -17.86 -15.99 -16.62
#